data_AF-A0A452U8U7-F1
#
_entry.id   AF-A0A452U8U7-F1
#
_cell.length_a   1.000
_cell.length_b   1.000
_cell.length_c   1.000
_cell.angle_alpha   90.00
_cell.angle_beta   90.00
_cell.angle_gamma   90.00
#
_symmetry.space_group_name_H-M   'P 1'
#
loop_
_entity.id
_entity.type
_entity.pdbx_description
1 polymer ?
#
loop_
_entity_poly.entity_id
_entity_poly.type
_entity_poly.pdbx_seq_one_letter_code
_entity_poly.pdbx_strand_id
1 'polypeptide(L)'
;LGLVYDLTKFLEGHPGGEEVLREQAGGDATESFEDVGHCTDARELSKNYIIEELHPDDRTKMTKPSEILITTADSNSSWWTSWVIPAISALVVALMYHLYTVED
;
A
#
# COMPACT_ATOMS: atom_id res chain seq x y z
N LEU A 1 -17.40 8.71 3.20
CA LEU A 1 -16.66 9.07 4.44
C LEU A 1 -16.01 7.77 4.90
N GLY A 2 -14.71 7.74 5.15
CA GLY A 2 -14.08 6.54 5.73
C GLY A 2 -14.42 6.51 7.21
N LEU A 3 -14.95 5.40 7.71
CA LEU A 3 -15.22 5.20 9.13
C LEU A 3 -14.22 4.17 9.64
N VAL A 4 -13.59 4.45 10.77
CA VAL A 4 -12.63 3.53 11.39
C VAL A 4 -13.36 2.73 12.46
N TYR A 5 -13.27 1.40 12.36
CA TYR A 5 -13.91 0.45 13.27
C TYR A 5 -12.86 -0.32 14.07
N ASP A 6 -12.97 -0.34 15.40
CA ASP A 6 -12.16 -1.20 16.25
C ASP A 6 -12.91 -2.50 16.55
N LEU A 7 -12.60 -3.54 15.76
CA LEU A 7 -13.17 -4.88 15.91
C LEU A 7 -12.30 -5.81 16.76
N THR A 8 -11.25 -5.31 17.44
CA THR A 8 -10.30 -6.15 18.21
C THR A 8 -11.01 -7.00 19.26
N LYS A 9 -12.07 -6.46 19.89
CA LYS A 9 -12.88 -7.18 20.88
C LYS A 9 -13.97 -8.07 20.28
N PHE A 10 -14.23 -7.92 18.99
CA PHE A 10 -15.30 -8.63 18.28
C PHE A 10 -14.78 -9.80 17.42
N LEU A 11 -13.46 -10.02 17.37
CA LEU A 11 -12.83 -11.09 16.59
C LEU A 11 -13.46 -12.46 16.86
N GLU A 12 -13.49 -12.89 18.13
CA GLU A 12 -14.09 -14.17 18.55
C GLU A 12 -15.63 -14.16 18.53
N GLY A 13 -16.24 -12.97 18.51
CA GLY A 13 -17.69 -12.78 18.47
C GLY A 13 -18.27 -12.78 17.07
N HIS A 14 -17.42 -12.79 16.03
CA HIS A 14 -17.86 -12.72 14.65
C HIS A 14 -18.38 -14.10 14.15
N PRO A 15 -19.64 -14.21 13.70
CA PRO A 15 -20.21 -15.48 13.24
C PRO A 15 -19.48 -16.09 12.02
N GLY A 16 -18.80 -15.27 11.22
CA GLY A 16 -17.96 -15.69 10.09
C GLY A 16 -16.53 -16.09 10.47
N GLY A 17 -16.17 -16.04 11.76
CA GLY A 17 -14.83 -16.28 12.27
C GLY A 17 -13.93 -15.03 12.28
N GLU A 18 -12.85 -15.08 13.05
CA GLU A 18 -11.90 -13.96 13.19
C GLU A 18 -10.96 -13.79 11.98
N GLU A 19 -10.72 -14.86 11.22
CA GLU A 19 -9.78 -14.87 10.08
C GLU A 19 -10.15 -13.79 9.06
N VAL A 20 -11.43 -13.75 8.66
CA VAL A 20 -11.91 -12.78 7.67
C VAL A 20 -11.81 -11.32 8.15
N LEU A 21 -11.82 -11.09 9.47
CA LEU A 21 -11.60 -9.75 10.03
C LEU A 21 -10.11 -9.39 10.08
N ARG A 22 -9.24 -10.38 10.34
CA ARG A 22 -7.78 -10.21 10.33
C ARG A 22 -7.23 -9.98 8.93
N GLU A 23 -7.76 -10.66 7.92
CA GLU A 23 -7.38 -10.49 6.51
C GLU A 23 -7.64 -9.05 6.02
N GLN A 24 -8.68 -8.41 6.53
CA GLN A 24 -9.07 -7.04 6.18
C GLN A 24 -8.54 -5.98 7.18
N ALA A 25 -7.78 -6.40 8.20
CA ALA A 25 -7.29 -5.51 9.24
C ALA A 25 -6.32 -4.45 8.67
N GLY A 26 -6.54 -3.18 9.03
CA GLY A 26 -5.71 -2.06 8.57
C GLY A 26 -6.02 -1.57 7.15
N GLY A 27 -7.03 -2.14 6.47
CA GLY A 27 -7.50 -1.72 5.16
C GLY A 27 -8.95 -1.27 5.14
N ASP A 28 -9.48 -1.03 3.94
CA ASP A 28 -10.92 -0.86 3.72
C ASP A 28 -11.58 -2.22 3.52
N ALA A 29 -12.56 -2.53 4.38
CA ALA A 29 -13.31 -3.78 4.33
C ALA A 29 -14.73 -3.59 3.73
N THR A 30 -15.01 -2.46 3.10
CA THR A 30 -16.36 -2.09 2.66
C THR A 30 -16.88 -3.07 1.61
N GLU A 31 -16.04 -3.42 0.63
CA GLU A 31 -16.39 -4.37 -0.43
C GLU A 31 -16.73 -5.76 0.13
N SER A 32 -15.84 -6.34 0.96
CA SER A 32 -16.09 -7.63 1.62
C SER A 32 -17.35 -7.62 2.48
N PHE A 33 -17.63 -6.51 3.17
CA PHE A 33 -18.82 -6.40 4.00
C PHE A 33 -20.12 -6.39 3.18
N GLU A 34 -20.11 -5.69 2.03
CA GLU A 34 -21.25 -5.60 1.11
C GLU A 34 -21.46 -6.89 0.31
N ASP A 35 -20.40 -7.56 -0.13
CA ASP A 35 -20.45 -8.82 -0.90
C ASP A 35 -21.11 -9.96 -0.11
N VAL A 36 -20.80 -10.07 1.19
CA VAL A 36 -21.42 -11.07 2.09
C VAL A 36 -22.90 -10.78 2.33
N GLY A 37 -23.33 -9.52 2.22
CA GLY A 37 -24.73 -9.13 2.42
C GLY A 37 -25.20 -9.19 3.88
N HIS A 38 -24.44 -8.57 4.79
CA HIS A 38 -24.81 -8.47 6.21
C HIS A 38 -26.18 -7.81 6.42
N CYS A 39 -26.97 -8.34 7.36
CA CYS A 39 -28.30 -7.81 7.69
C CYS A 39 -28.24 -6.41 8.34
N THR A 40 -29.39 -5.74 8.40
CA THR A 40 -29.49 -4.40 9.00
C THR A 40 -29.04 -4.38 10.46
N ASP A 41 -29.31 -5.46 11.20
CA ASP A 41 -28.90 -5.61 12.60
C ASP A 41 -27.37 -5.68 12.74
N ALA A 42 -26.68 -6.41 11.87
CA ALA A 42 -25.22 -6.44 11.82
C ALA A 42 -24.63 -5.07 11.45
N ARG A 43 -25.29 -4.30 10.57
CA ARG A 43 -24.92 -2.91 10.26
C ARG A 43 -25.16 -1.95 11.43
N GLU A 44 -26.11 -2.24 12.31
CA GLU A 44 -26.32 -1.46 13.53
C GLU A 44 -25.27 -1.82 14.58
N LEU A 45 -24.96 -3.11 14.71
CA LEU A 45 -23.92 -3.60 15.60
C LEU A 45 -22.54 -3.03 15.22
N SER A 46 -22.21 -2.94 13.93
CA SER A 46 -20.93 -2.36 13.49
C SER A 46 -20.76 -0.90 13.92
N LYS A 47 -21.85 -0.13 14.00
CA LYS A 47 -21.80 1.27 14.47
C LYS A 47 -21.30 1.40 15.91
N ASN A 48 -21.54 0.40 16.75
CA ASN A 48 -21.06 0.41 18.14
C ASN A 48 -19.54 0.28 18.26
N TYR A 49 -18.87 -0.13 17.18
CA TYR A 49 -17.41 -0.27 17.11
C TYR A 49 -16.74 0.87 16.34
N ILE A 50 -17.47 1.91 15.94
CA ILE A 50 -16.89 3.11 15.31
C ILE A 50 -16.09 3.86 16.37
N ILE A 51 -14.79 3.99 16.15
CA ILE A 51 -13.88 4.74 17.02
C ILE A 51 -13.70 6.19 16.55
N GLU A 52 -13.60 6.41 15.24
CA GLU A 52 -13.40 7.74 14.67
C GLU A 52 -13.82 7.84 13.20
N GLU A 53 -14.05 9.07 12.75
CA GLU A 53 -14.16 9.38 11.32
C GLU A 53 -12.75 9.55 10.75
N LEU A 54 -12.45 8.82 9.67
CA LEU A 54 -11.14 8.86 9.02
C LEU A 54 -10.79 10.30 8.62
N HIS A 55 -9.59 10.74 8.98
CA HIS A 55 -9.14 12.10 8.73
C HIS A 55 -9.29 12.47 7.24
N PRO A 56 -9.76 13.68 6.90
CA PRO A 56 -9.94 14.10 5.51
C PRO A 56 -8.69 13.99 4.63
N ASP A 57 -7.50 14.07 5.22
CA ASP A 57 -6.21 13.90 4.53
C ASP A 57 -6.03 12.44 4.04
N ASP A 58 -6.34 11.45 4.88
CA ASP A 58 -6.21 10.03 4.53
C ASP A 58 -7.29 9.55 3.56
N ARG A 59 -8.43 10.25 3.48
CA ARG A 59 -9.46 9.98 2.45
C ARG A 59 -8.95 10.13 1.02
N THR A 60 -7.96 11.00 0.79
CA THR A 60 -7.34 11.17 -0.54
C THR A 60 -6.30 10.09 -0.85
N LYS A 61 -5.77 9.43 0.19
CA LYS A 61 -4.85 8.30 0.03
C LYS A 61 -5.56 7.02 -0.34
N MET A 62 -6.83 6.81 0.02
CA MET A 62 -7.56 5.57 -0.32
C MET A 62 -7.98 5.46 -1.80
N THR A 63 -7.90 6.54 -2.59
CA THR A 63 -8.06 6.46 -4.07
C THR A 63 -6.75 6.08 -4.78
N LYS A 64 -5.63 5.99 -4.04
CA LYS A 64 -4.38 5.39 -4.52
C LYS A 64 -4.15 4.14 -3.68
N PRO A 65 -3.75 3.00 -4.26
CA PRO A 65 -3.48 1.80 -3.47
C PRO A 65 -2.48 2.16 -2.37
N SER A 66 -2.94 2.13 -1.12
CA SER A 66 -2.17 2.50 0.05
C SER A 66 -1.01 1.54 0.17
N GLU A 67 0.18 2.12 0.14
CA GLU A 67 1.46 1.46 0.36
C GLU A 67 1.38 0.53 1.58
N ILE A 68 1.56 -0.75 1.28
CA ILE A 68 1.96 -1.75 2.25
C ILE A 68 3.21 -1.20 2.95
N LEU A 69 3.21 -1.27 4.29
CA LEU A 69 4.36 -1.05 5.19
C LEU A 69 5.46 -2.10 4.95
N ILE A 70 5.97 -2.17 3.73
CA ILE A 70 7.30 -2.69 3.44
C ILE A 70 8.14 -1.44 3.28
N THR A 71 9.17 -1.30 4.11
CA THR A 71 10.39 -0.54 3.86
C THR A 71 10.59 -0.31 2.37
N THR A 72 10.04 0.78 1.84
CA THR A 72 10.18 1.12 0.43
C THR A 72 11.51 1.85 0.37
N ALA A 73 12.57 1.07 0.24
CA ALA A 73 13.64 1.48 -0.64
C ALA A 73 12.95 1.89 -1.94
N ASP A 74 13.00 3.19 -2.25
CA ASP A 74 12.55 3.81 -3.47
C ASP A 74 12.77 2.86 -4.66
N SER A 75 11.74 2.11 -5.02
CA SER A 75 11.76 1.21 -6.17
C SER A 75 11.46 2.05 -7.42
N ASN A 76 12.28 3.08 -7.64
CA ASN A 76 12.33 3.82 -8.90
C ASN A 76 13.39 3.21 -9.85
N SER A 77 13.81 1.96 -9.64
CA SER A 77 14.88 1.29 -10.39
C SER A 77 14.61 1.05 -11.88
N SER A 78 13.46 1.49 -12.42
CA SER A 78 13.11 1.37 -13.84
C SER A 78 13.29 2.65 -14.66
N TRP A 79 13.19 3.86 -14.08
CA TRP A 79 13.25 5.10 -14.87
C TRP A 79 14.66 5.71 -14.93
N TRP A 80 15.38 5.74 -13.81
CA TRP A 80 16.73 6.34 -13.77
C TRP A 80 17.82 5.45 -14.39
N THR A 81 17.69 4.12 -14.29
CA THR A 81 18.68 3.17 -14.82
C THR A 81 18.74 3.18 -16.36
N SER A 82 17.63 3.48 -17.04
CA SER A 82 17.55 3.56 -18.50
C SER A 82 18.44 4.65 -19.13
N TRP A 83 18.82 5.69 -18.40
CA TRP A 83 19.77 6.71 -18.88
C TRP A 83 21.13 6.66 -18.18
N VAL A 84 21.16 6.28 -16.91
CA VAL A 84 22.41 6.25 -16.15
C VAL A 84 23.35 5.14 -16.64
N ILE A 85 22.82 3.95 -16.95
CA ILE A 85 23.63 2.83 -17.44
C ILE A 85 24.30 3.15 -18.80
N PRO A 86 23.58 3.62 -19.84
CA PRO A 86 24.23 3.98 -21.10
C PRO A 86 25.17 5.19 -20.98
N ALA A 87 24.91 6.14 -20.08
CA ALA A 87 25.82 7.27 -19.85
C ALA A 87 27.14 6.84 -19.21
N ILE A 88 27.09 5.96 -18.19
CA ILE A 88 28.30 5.44 -17.53
C ILE A 88 29.09 4.54 -18.48
N SER A 89 28.43 3.70 -19.29
CA SER A 89 29.14 2.85 -20.25
C SER A 89 29.90 3.66 -21.31
N ALA A 90 29.28 4.72 -21.84
CA ALA A 90 29.92 5.64 -22.78
C ALA A 90 31.13 6.36 -22.16
N LEU A 91 31.01 6.81 -20.90
CA LEU A 91 32.10 7.47 -20.18
C LEU A 91 33.32 6.54 -20.02
N VAL A 92 33.10 5.28 -19.64
CA VAL A 92 34.19 4.30 -19.46
C VAL A 92 34.90 4.01 -20.79
N VAL A 93 34.15 3.84 -21.88
CA VAL A 93 34.74 3.62 -23.21
C VAL A 93 35.55 4.82 -23.66
N ALA A 94 35.03 6.04 -23.45
CA ALA A 94 35.75 7.27 -23.79
C ALA A 94 37.04 7.43 -22.97
N LEU A 95 37.01 7.15 -21.66
CA LEU A 95 38.21 7.16 -20.80
C LEU A 95 39.24 6.11 -21.23
N MET A 96 38.80 4.90 -21.54
CA MET A 96 39.69 3.83 -22.04
C MET A 96 40.33 4.23 -23.38
N TYR A 97 39.56 4.79 -24.30
CA TYR A 97 40.09 5.31 -25.56
C TYR A 97 41.07 6.47 -25.34
N HIS A 98 40.76 7.39 -24.42
CA HIS A 98 41.64 8.50 -24.10
C HIS A 98 42.96 8.03 -23.46
N LEU A 99 42.93 7.03 -22.57
CA LEU A 99 44.16 6.46 -22.01
C LEU A 99 44.97 5.73 -23.09
N TYR A 100 44.31 4.97 -23.97
CA TYR A 100 44.98 4.28 -25.07
C TYR A 100 45.64 5.26 -26.06
N THR A 101 44.94 6.33 -26.43
CA THR A 101 45.46 7.34 -27.39
C THR A 101 46.46 8.32 -26.79
N VAL A 102 46.57 8.40 -25.46
CA VAL A 102 47.60 9.20 -24.77
C VAL A 102 48.91 8.42 -24.59
N GLU A 103 48.88 7.09 -24.66
CA GLU A 103 50.06 6.23 -24.53
C GLU A 103 50.80 6.00 -25.89
N ASP A 104 50.18 6.37 -27.01
CA ASP A 104 50.81 6.46 -28.36
C ASP A 104 51.33 7.87 -28.67
#